data_AF-A0A7K2MRQ8-F1
#
_entry.id   AF-A0A7K2MRQ8-F1
#
_cell.length_a   1.000
_cell.length_b   1.000
_cell.length_c   1.000
_cell.angle_alpha   90.00
_cell.angle_beta   90.00
_cell.angle_gamma   90.00
#
_symmetry.space_group_name_H-M   'P 1'
#
loop_
_entity.id
_entity.type
_entity.pdbx_description
1 polymer ?
#
loop_
_entity_poly.entity_id
_entity_poly.type
_entity_poly.pdbx_seq_one_letter_code
_entity_poly.pdbx_strand_id
1 'polypeptide(L)'
;LADVDTVMRAVETVSAYFTGAIRREITELRAERATGLSKSEWQRARGPHVTRMLATGRFPALAKAVHDGTHVDAEESFATGLEWVLDAVAARLG
;
A
#
# COMPACT_ATOMS: atom_id res chain seq x y z
N LEU A 1 15.28 29.45 2.69
CA LEU A 1 15.22 28.62 1.47
C LEU A 1 16.05 27.38 1.72
N ALA A 2 15.45 26.19 1.60
CA ALA A 2 16.17 24.93 1.72
C ALA A 2 17.31 24.85 0.69
N ASP A 3 18.40 24.18 1.03
CA ASP A 3 19.50 23.94 0.10
C ASP A 3 19.08 22.96 -1.01
N VAL A 4 19.82 22.98 -2.12
CA VAL A 4 19.53 22.15 -3.31
C VAL A 4 19.52 20.66 -2.99
N ASP A 5 20.41 20.18 -2.12
CA ASP A 5 20.48 18.75 -1.81
C ASP A 5 19.26 18.28 -1.03
N THR A 6 18.72 19.14 -0.17
CA THR A 6 17.46 18.91 0.54
C THR A 6 16.27 18.87 -0.42
N VAL A 7 16.19 19.80 -1.37
CA VAL A 7 15.12 19.82 -2.38
C VAL A 7 15.19 18.58 -3.28
N MET A 8 16.38 18.17 -3.71
CA MET A 8 16.55 16.96 -4.52
C MET A 8 16.10 15.70 -3.79
N ARG A 9 16.42 15.56 -2.49
CA ARG A 9 15.95 14.45 -1.66
C ARG A 9 14.43 14.45 -1.50
N ALA A 10 13.81 15.62 -1.38
CA ALA A 10 12.36 15.74 -1.31
C ALA A 10 11.69 15.22 -2.60
N VAL A 11 12.17 15.67 -3.77
CA VAL A 11 11.67 15.23 -5.08
C VAL A 11 11.83 13.73 -5.26
N GLU A 12 12.99 13.17 -4.90
CA GLU A 12 13.24 11.73 -4.99
C GLU A 12 12.29 10.94 -4.09
N THR A 13 12.05 11.40 -2.86
CA THR A 13 11.17 10.73 -1.89
C THR A 13 9.73 10.66 -2.39
N VAL A 14 9.19 11.78 -2.87
CA VAL A 14 7.83 11.84 -3.45
C VAL A 14 7.75 10.97 -4.71
N SER A 15 8.79 11.00 -5.55
CA SER A 15 8.87 10.20 -6.78
C SER A 15 8.87 8.71 -6.53
N ALA A 16 9.63 8.27 -5.53
CA ALA A 16 9.66 6.88 -5.11
C ALA A 16 8.29 6.42 -4.63
N TYR A 17 7.56 7.25 -3.88
CA TYR A 17 6.22 6.93 -3.39
C TYR A 17 5.24 6.68 -4.55
N PHE A 18 5.05 7.67 -5.45
CA PHE A 18 4.04 7.51 -6.49
C PHE A 18 4.41 6.42 -7.49
N THR A 19 5.71 6.24 -7.78
CA THR A 19 6.18 5.16 -8.66
C THR A 19 5.88 3.80 -8.06
N GLY A 20 6.11 3.62 -6.75
CA GLY A 20 5.79 2.39 -6.03
C GLY A 20 4.30 2.09 -6.02
N ALA A 21 3.47 3.11 -5.74
CA ALA A 21 2.01 2.96 -5.72
C ALA A 21 1.46 2.52 -7.09
N ILE A 22 1.88 3.18 -8.17
CA ILE A 22 1.45 2.87 -9.54
C ILE A 22 1.93 1.46 -9.95
N ARG A 23 3.16 1.07 -9.61
CA ARG A 23 3.67 -0.28 -9.89
C ARG A 23 2.85 -1.37 -9.21
N ARG A 24 2.39 -1.13 -7.98
CA ARG A 24 1.50 -2.04 -7.24
C ARG A 24 0.16 -2.19 -7.97
N GLU A 25 -0.45 -1.08 -8.38
CA GLU A 25 -1.72 -1.10 -9.12
C GLU A 25 -1.61 -1.83 -10.46
N ILE A 26 -0.56 -1.57 -11.23
CA ILE A 26 -0.28 -2.28 -12.48
C ILE A 26 -0.11 -3.78 -12.24
N THR A 27 0.51 -4.17 -11.13
CA THR A 27 0.71 -5.59 -10.78
C THR A 27 -0.61 -6.28 -10.48
N GLU A 28 -1.50 -5.63 -9.73
CA GLU A 28 -2.85 -6.13 -9.43
C GLU A 28 -3.67 -6.28 -10.72
N LEU A 29 -3.68 -5.25 -11.59
CA LEU A 29 -4.37 -5.31 -12.89
C LEU A 29 -3.83 -6.42 -13.80
N ARG A 30 -2.51 -6.65 -13.79
CA ARG A 30 -1.90 -7.76 -14.55
C ARG A 30 -2.29 -9.12 -13.99
N ALA A 31 -2.34 -9.26 -12.65
CA ALA A 31 -2.77 -10.49 -12.01
C ALA A 31 -4.24 -10.81 -12.34
N GLU A 32 -5.11 -9.80 -12.32
CA GLU A 32 -6.51 -9.96 -12.72
C GLU A 32 -6.63 -10.38 -14.19
N ARG A 33 -5.92 -9.73 -15.12
CA ARG A 33 -5.91 -10.14 -16.54
C ARG A 33 -5.38 -11.55 -16.76
N ALA A 34 -4.36 -11.98 -16.02
CA ALA A 34 -3.74 -13.28 -16.18
C ALA A 34 -4.56 -14.42 -15.57
N THR A 35 -5.30 -14.15 -14.49
CA THR A 35 -6.05 -15.18 -13.74
C THR A 35 -7.55 -15.16 -14.01
N GLY A 36 -8.07 -14.06 -14.54
CA GLY A 36 -9.51 -13.79 -14.66
C GLY A 36 -10.19 -13.51 -13.32
N LEU A 37 -9.44 -13.42 -12.21
CA LEU A 37 -9.97 -13.17 -10.88
C LEU A 37 -9.68 -11.73 -10.47
N SER A 38 -10.74 -10.99 -10.12
CA SER A 38 -10.58 -9.74 -9.39
C SER A 38 -9.90 -10.00 -8.04
N LYS A 39 -9.30 -8.96 -7.45
CA LYS A 39 -8.70 -9.02 -6.12
C LYS A 39 -9.68 -9.57 -5.07
N SER A 40 -10.95 -9.17 -5.14
CA SER A 40 -11.98 -9.63 -4.22
C SER A 40 -12.29 -11.12 -4.35
N GLU A 41 -12.31 -11.64 -5.58
CA GLU A 41 -12.55 -13.06 -5.86
C GLU A 41 -11.36 -13.91 -5.41
N TRP A 42 -10.15 -13.43 -5.67
CA TRP A 42 -8.93 -14.08 -5.18
C TRP A 42 -8.91 -14.15 -3.65
N GLN A 43 -9.27 -13.05 -2.96
CA GLN A 43 -9.35 -13.03 -1.50
C GLN A 43 -10.40 -14.01 -0.98
N ARG A 44 -11.60 -14.06 -1.60
CA ARG A 44 -12.64 -15.04 -1.25
C ARG A 44 -12.17 -16.48 -1.44
N ALA A 45 -11.51 -16.77 -2.56
CA ALA A 45 -10.97 -18.10 -2.85
C ALA A 45 -9.88 -18.54 -1.86
N ARG A 46 -9.07 -17.59 -1.35
CA ARG A 46 -8.00 -17.86 -0.39
C ARG A 46 -8.40 -17.77 1.08
N GLY A 47 -9.56 -17.16 1.37
CA GLY A 47 -10.06 -16.95 2.73
C GLY A 47 -9.98 -18.17 3.66
N PRO A 48 -10.40 -19.38 3.23
CA PRO A 48 -10.31 -20.57 4.08
C PRO A 48 -8.88 -20.97 4.47
N HIS A 49 -7.92 -20.78 3.56
CA HIS A 49 -6.51 -21.06 3.85
C HIS A 49 -5.95 -20.05 4.85
N VAL A 50 -6.21 -18.76 4.63
CA VAL A 50 -5.77 -17.69 5.53
C VAL A 50 -6.39 -17.89 6.92
N THR A 51 -7.67 -18.24 7.01
CA THR A 51 -8.35 -18.52 8.28
C THR A 51 -7.67 -19.65 9.06
N ARG A 52 -7.34 -20.77 8.40
CA ARG A 52 -6.60 -21.87 9.05
C ARG A 52 -5.21 -21.45 9.51
N MET A 53 -4.52 -20.63 8.74
CA MET A 53 -3.21 -20.10 9.09
C MET A 53 -3.28 -19.21 10.34
N LEU A 54 -4.25 -18.29 10.40
CA LEU A 54 -4.44 -17.39 11.53
C LEU A 54 -4.87 -18.11 12.81
N ALA A 55 -5.68 -19.18 12.68
CA ALA A 55 -6.11 -20.01 13.81
C ALA A 55 -4.94 -20.70 14.55
N THR A 56 -3.74 -20.78 13.94
CA THR A 56 -2.54 -21.30 14.63
C THR A 56 -2.02 -20.37 15.73
N GLY A 57 -2.47 -19.11 15.79
CA GLY A 57 -2.02 -18.11 16.76
C GLY A 57 -0.61 -17.58 16.51
N ARG A 58 0.10 -18.06 15.48
CA ARG A 58 1.51 -17.69 15.21
C ARG A 58 1.70 -16.33 14.55
N PHE A 59 0.62 -15.69 14.09
CA PHE A 59 0.68 -14.46 13.29
C PHE A 59 -0.23 -13.36 13.88
N PRO A 60 -0.02 -12.92 15.13
CA PRO A 60 -0.94 -12.01 15.82
C PRO A 60 -1.08 -10.65 15.13
N ALA A 61 0.01 -10.09 14.59
CA ALA A 61 -0.05 -8.83 13.84
C ALA A 61 -0.87 -8.95 12.54
N LEU A 62 -0.70 -10.05 11.82
CA LEU A 62 -1.47 -10.32 10.60
C LEU A 62 -2.94 -10.59 10.93
N ALA A 63 -3.23 -11.32 12.00
CA ALA A 63 -4.60 -11.55 12.47
C ALA A 63 -5.29 -10.21 12.77
N LYS A 64 -4.62 -9.32 13.50
CA LYS A 64 -5.13 -7.96 13.77
C LYS A 64 -5.39 -7.19 12.48
N ALA A 65 -4.45 -7.21 11.54
CA ALA A 65 -4.61 -6.51 10.26
C ALA A 65 -5.79 -7.07 9.42
N VAL A 66 -6.02 -8.38 9.44
CA VAL A 66 -7.14 -9.01 8.70
C VAL A 66 -8.50 -8.71 9.34
N HIS A 67 -8.57 -8.69 10.67
CA HIS A 67 -9.84 -8.49 11.39
C HIS A 67 -10.21 -7.02 11.58
N ASP A 68 -9.22 -6.16 11.88
CA ASP A 68 -9.45 -4.76 12.22
C ASP A 68 -9.15 -3.82 11.03
N GLY A 69 -8.56 -4.34 9.95
CA GLY A 69 -8.13 -3.54 8.81
C GLY A 69 -9.28 -3.07 7.93
N THR A 70 -9.44 -1.75 7.81
CA THR A 70 -10.35 -1.15 6.83
C THR A 70 -9.82 -1.38 5.42
N HIS A 71 -10.68 -1.91 4.54
CA HIS A 71 -10.38 -2.03 3.13
C HIS A 71 -10.75 -0.73 2.42
N VAL A 72 -9.75 0.08 2.14
CA VAL A 72 -9.85 1.27 1.30
C VAL A 72 -9.52 0.91 -0.15
N ASP A 73 -10.08 1.66 -1.11
CA ASP A 73 -9.74 1.46 -2.52
C ASP A 73 -8.32 1.97 -2.84
N ALA A 74 -7.89 1.77 -4.08
CA ALA A 74 -6.55 2.15 -4.50
C ALA A 74 -6.34 3.67 -4.50
N GLU A 75 -7.38 4.44 -4.80
CA GLU A 75 -7.34 5.90 -4.88
C GLU A 75 -7.20 6.50 -3.47
N GLU A 76 -8.03 6.07 -2.53
CA GLU A 76 -7.98 6.51 -1.13
C GLU A 76 -6.65 6.12 -0.48
N SER A 77 -6.16 4.89 -0.71
CA SER A 77 -4.86 4.46 -0.23
C SER A 77 -3.71 5.30 -0.78
N PHE A 78 -3.79 5.71 -2.05
CA PHE A 78 -2.78 6.54 -2.70
C PHE A 78 -2.81 7.97 -2.18
N ALA A 79 -3.99 8.59 -2.12
CA ALA A 79 -4.15 9.97 -1.66
C ALA A 79 -3.66 10.13 -0.21
N THR A 80 -4.09 9.23 0.68
CA THR A 80 -3.72 9.26 2.10
C THR A 80 -2.21 9.09 2.29
N GLY A 81 -1.59 8.14 1.59
CA GLY A 81 -0.15 7.94 1.73
C GLY A 81 0.68 9.04 1.08
N LEU A 82 0.18 9.66 -0.01
CA LEU A 82 0.81 10.82 -0.61
C LEU A 82 0.78 12.01 0.35
N GLU A 83 -0.36 12.26 0.99
CA GLU A 83 -0.50 13.29 2.03
C GLU A 83 0.54 13.08 3.14
N TRP A 84 0.65 11.87 3.70
CA TRP A 84 1.64 11.58 4.74
C TRP A 84 3.08 11.81 4.29
N VAL A 85 3.41 11.45 3.04
CA VAL A 85 4.75 11.69 2.48
C VAL A 85 5.00 13.17 2.31
N LEU A 86 4.02 13.93 1.81
CA LEU A 86 4.13 15.37 1.62
C LEU A 86 4.26 16.10 2.96
N ASP A 87 3.51 15.70 3.98
CA ASP A 87 3.63 16.26 5.34
C ASP A 87 5.02 16.03 5.92
N ALA A 88 5.56 14.82 5.77
CA ALA A 88 6.90 14.49 6.23
C ALA A 88 7.97 15.29 5.48
N VAL A 89 7.82 15.47 4.16
CA VAL A 89 8.72 16.29 3.35
C VAL A 89 8.62 17.76 3.73
N ALA A 90 7.41 18.31 3.91
CA ALA A 90 7.19 19.69 4.32
C ALA A 90 7.85 19.98 5.68
N ALA A 91 7.73 19.06 6.64
CA ALA A 91 8.39 19.16 7.95
C ALA A 91 9.93 19.19 7.86
N ARG A 92 10.53 18.70 6.76
CA ARG A 92 11.98 18.79 6.50
C ARG A 92 12.39 20.05 5.73
N LEU A 93 11.45 20.68 5.03
CA LEU A 93 11.71 21.87 4.20
C LEU A 93 11.60 23.18 4.98
N GLY A 94 10.70 23.27 5.98
CA GLY A 94 10.50 24.47 6.80
C GLY A 94 9.77 25.57 6.06
#